data_AF-A0A9C9MII6-F1
#
_entry.id   AF-A0A9C9MII6-F1
#
_cell.length_a   1.000
_cell.length_b   1.000
_cell.length_c   1.000
_cell.angle_alpha   90.00
_cell.angle_beta   90.00
_cell.angle_gamma   90.00
#
_symmetry.space_group_name_H-M   'P 1'
#
loop_
_entity.id
_entity.type
_entity.pdbx_description
1 polymer ?
#
loop_
_entity_poly.entity_id
_entity_poly.type
_entity_poly.pdbx_seq_one_letter_code
_entity_poly.pdbx_strand_id
1 'polypeptide(L)'
;MGELSIRILVALLGIPLLLFVILQGDIYFFSVIVLIAVISQWEMYKILQSKAIHISIIPGYALGILLLFFTAYGFNTNLILISFFALLFLFAFEMFRNKGSAILNIAGTLLGIIYPVAFLAALLFLRFNIDKILPKTGYNPAGMFIIT
;
A
#
# COMPACT_ATOMS: atom_id res chain seq x y z
N MET A 1 -32.52 2.63 7.15
CA MET A 1 -31.63 3.59 7.86
C MET A 1 -31.31 4.71 6.88
N GLY A 2 -31.35 5.97 7.31
CA GLY A 2 -31.03 7.08 6.40
C GLY A 2 -29.54 7.14 6.08
N GLU A 3 -29.17 7.60 4.89
CA GLU A 3 -27.78 7.83 4.48
C GLU A 3 -26.99 8.68 5.50
N LEU A 4 -27.67 9.62 6.16
CA LEU A 4 -27.13 10.43 7.25
C LEU A 4 -26.72 9.59 8.47
N SER A 5 -27.54 8.61 8.86
CA SER A 5 -27.27 7.74 10.00
C SER A 5 -26.03 6.86 9.76
N ILE A 6 -25.85 6.36 8.54
CA ILE A 6 -24.68 5.55 8.16
C ILE A 6 -23.40 6.39 8.23
N ARG A 7 -23.42 7.61 7.69
CA ARG A 7 -22.27 8.53 7.72
C ARG A 7 -21.84 8.89 9.14
N ILE A 8 -22.80 9.18 10.01
CA ILE A 8 -22.54 9.50 11.42
C ILE A 8 -21.91 8.29 12.12
N LEU A 9 -22.43 7.08 11.88
CA LEU A 9 -21.92 5.86 12.48
C LEU A 9 -20.48 5.55 12.04
N VAL A 10 -20.20 5.69 10.74
CA VAL A 10 -18.85 5.50 10.19
C VAL A 10 -17.87 6.53 10.74
N ALA A 11 -18.28 7.80 10.89
CA ALA A 11 -17.42 8.82 11.48
C ALA A 11 -17.14 8.54 12.97
N LEU A 12 -18.18 8.14 13.71
CA LEU A 12 -18.10 7.92 15.16
C LEU A 12 -17.31 6.67 15.54
N LEU A 13 -17.26 5.65 14.67
CA LEU A 13 -16.45 4.45 14.88
C LEU A 13 -15.09 4.52 14.17
N GLY A 14 -15.07 5.03 12.94
CA GLY A 14 -13.89 5.05 12.09
C GLY A 14 -12.79 5.95 12.64
N ILE A 15 -13.13 7.16 13.10
CA ILE A 15 -12.13 8.09 13.63
C ILE A 15 -11.48 7.54 14.92
N PRO A 16 -12.24 7.11 15.95
CA PRO A 16 -11.62 6.53 17.15
C PRO A 16 -10.82 5.26 16.88
N LEU A 17 -11.30 4.40 15.97
CA LEU A 17 -10.57 3.19 15.59
C LEU A 17 -9.22 3.54 14.93
N LEU A 18 -9.21 4.53 14.04
CA LEU A 18 -8.00 4.97 13.36
C LEU A 18 -7.00 5.57 14.35
N LEU A 19 -7.47 6.41 15.28
CA LEU A 19 -6.64 6.93 16.38
C LEU A 19 -6.09 5.80 17.26
N PHE A 20 -6.92 4.83 17.63
CA PHE A 20 -6.48 3.68 18.41
C PHE A 20 -5.36 2.90 17.72
N VAL A 21 -5.48 2.66 16.41
CA VAL A 21 -4.46 1.98 15.61
C VAL A 21 -3.16 2.77 15.55
N ILE A 22 -3.22 4.11 15.39
CA ILE A 22 -2.04 4.97 15.39
C ILE A 22 -1.30 4.92 16.73
N LEU A 23 -2.06 4.89 17.84
CA LEU A 23 -1.52 4.87 19.20
C LEU A 23 -0.94 3.51 19.60
N GLN A 24 -1.56 2.39 19.21
CA GLN A 24 -1.03 1.04 19.46
C GLN A 24 0.26 0.74 18.70
N GLY A 25 0.37 1.30 17.49
CA GLY A 25 1.61 1.35 16.74
C GLY A 25 2.01 0.09 15.96
N ASP A 26 3.14 0.25 15.27
CA ASP A 26 3.88 -0.69 14.44
C ASP A 26 3.02 -1.65 13.60
N ILE A 27 2.77 -2.85 14.12
CA ILE A 27 2.10 -3.92 13.37
C ILE A 27 0.63 -3.61 13.09
N TYR A 28 -0.05 -2.92 14.01
CA TYR A 28 -1.46 -2.55 13.83
C TYR A 28 -1.59 -1.51 12.71
N PHE A 29 -0.74 -0.47 12.74
CA PHE A 29 -0.69 0.54 11.69
C PHE A 29 -0.33 -0.07 10.33
N PHE A 30 0.67 -0.95 10.29
CA PHE A 30 1.04 -1.68 9.08
C PHE A 30 -0.13 -2.49 8.52
N SER A 31 -0.83 -3.28 9.36
CA SER A 31 -1.95 -4.11 8.93
C SER A 31 -3.11 -3.30 8.33
N VAL A 32 -3.42 -2.15 8.93
CA VAL A 32 -4.47 -1.25 8.41
C VAL A 32 -4.06 -0.63 7.08
N ILE A 33 -2.81 -0.19 6.95
CA ILE A 33 -2.32 0.35 5.67
C ILE A 33 -2.32 -0.73 4.58
N VAL A 34 -1.91 -1.97 4.88
CA VAL A 34 -2.00 -3.09 3.92
C VAL A 34 -3.44 -3.33 3.49
N LEU A 35 -4.39 -3.37 4.42
CA LEU A 35 -5.81 -3.53 4.09
C LEU A 35 -6.31 -2.41 3.17
N ILE A 36 -6.06 -1.15 3.52
CA ILE A 36 -6.48 0.01 2.72
C ILE A 36 -5.80 -0.03 1.35
N ALA A 37 -4.52 -0.38 1.27
CA ALA A 37 -3.79 -0.46 0.02
C ALA A 37 -4.35 -1.55 -0.91
N VAL A 38 -4.65 -2.74 -0.37
CA VAL A 38 -5.24 -3.85 -1.15
C VAL A 38 -6.63 -3.48 -1.67
N ILE A 39 -7.47 -2.86 -0.82
CA ILE A 39 -8.80 -2.38 -1.24
C ILE A 39 -8.67 -1.30 -2.32
N SER A 40 -7.78 -0.32 -2.12
CA SER A 40 -7.58 0.77 -3.08
C SER A 40 -7.03 0.25 -4.42
N GLN A 41 -6.12 -0.72 -4.38
CA GLN A 41 -5.58 -1.39 -5.56
C GLN A 41 -6.67 -2.20 -6.29
N TRP A 42 -7.55 -2.89 -5.54
CA TRP A 42 -8.70 -3.59 -6.11
C TRP A 42 -9.65 -2.65 -6.86
N GLU A 43 -10.01 -1.52 -6.26
CA GLU A 43 -10.86 -0.52 -6.90
C GLU A 43 -10.21 0.07 -8.16
N MET A 44 -8.92 0.39 -8.09
CA MET A 44 -8.17 0.87 -9.24
C MET A 44 -8.16 -0.18 -10.37
N TYR A 45 -7.94 -1.45 -10.04
CA TYR A 45 -7.98 -2.53 -11.02
C TYR A 45 -9.37 -2.73 -11.64
N LYS A 46 -10.44 -2.53 -10.87
CA LYS A 46 -11.82 -2.59 -11.39
C LYS A 46 -12.08 -1.46 -12.40
N ILE A 47 -11.61 -0.25 -12.10
CA ILE A 47 -11.74 0.90 -13.01
C ILE A 47 -10.94 0.69 -14.30
N LEU A 48 -9.73 0.13 -14.20
CA LEU A 48 -8.89 -0.11 -15.37
C LEU A 48 -9.44 -1.27 -16.24
N GLN A 49 -9.99 -2.31 -15.63
CA GLN A 49 -10.63 -3.41 -16.36
C GLN A 49 -11.87 -2.96 -17.14
N SER A 50 -12.61 -1.95 -16.66
CA SER A 50 -13.75 -1.40 -17.40
C SER A 50 -13.34 -0.67 -18.70
N LYS A 51 -12.05 -0.36 -18.86
CA LYS A 51 -11.45 0.23 -20.08
C LYS A 51 -10.86 -0.82 -21.02
N ALA A 52 -11.30 -2.07 -20.93
CA ALA A 52 -10.80 -3.22 -21.71
C ALA A 52 -9.29 -3.49 -21.55
N ILE A 53 -8.70 -3.07 -20.43
CA ILE A 53 -7.31 -3.40 -20.07
C ILE A 53 -7.33 -4.73 -19.30
N HIS A 54 -6.51 -5.70 -19.74
CA HIS A 54 -6.41 -6.98 -19.04
C HIS A 54 -5.31 -6.89 -17.99
N ILE A 55 -5.67 -6.72 -16.72
CA ILE A 55 -4.69 -6.54 -15.65
C ILE A 55 -4.20 -7.90 -15.14
N SER A 56 -2.94 -8.00 -14.74
CA SER A 56 -2.44 -9.17 -14.01
C SER A 56 -2.60 -8.97 -12.50
N ILE A 57 -3.78 -9.34 -12.01
CA ILE A 57 -4.23 -9.08 -10.63
C ILE A 57 -3.29 -9.72 -9.58
N ILE A 58 -2.96 -11.00 -9.74
CA ILE A 58 -2.16 -11.76 -8.76
C ILE A 58 -0.75 -11.17 -8.58
N PRO A 59 0.08 -11.04 -9.64
CA PRO A 59 1.40 -10.44 -9.49
C PRO A 59 1.31 -8.95 -9.12
N GLY A 60 0.23 -8.27 -9.52
CA GLY A 60 -0.07 -6.91 -9.08
C GLY A 60 -0.13 -6.77 -7.56
N TYR A 61 -0.96 -7.59 -6.89
CA TYR A 61 -1.05 -7.57 -5.43
C TYR A 61 0.25 -7.99 -4.75
N ALA A 62 0.93 -9.02 -5.28
CA ALA A 62 2.19 -9.49 -4.72
C ALA A 62 3.25 -8.37 -4.72
N LEU A 63 3.40 -7.65 -5.84
CA LEU A 63 4.30 -6.51 -5.96
C LEU A 63 3.88 -5.33 -5.07
N GLY A 64 2.58 -5.07 -4.95
CA GLY A 64 2.06 -4.05 -4.04
C GLY A 64 2.41 -4.35 -2.57
N ILE A 65 2.17 -5.58 -2.12
CA ILE A 65 2.51 -6.01 -0.76
C ILE A 65 4.03 -5.95 -0.55
N LEU A 66 4.83 -6.42 -1.49
CA LEU A 66 6.30 -6.32 -1.42
C LEU A 66 6.77 -4.87 -1.27
N LEU A 67 6.15 -3.93 -1.97
CA LEU A 67 6.47 -2.49 -1.84
C LEU A 67 6.17 -1.96 -0.43
N LEU A 68 5.07 -2.37 0.19
CA LEU A 68 4.74 -2.00 1.57
C LEU A 68 5.74 -2.57 2.58
N PHE A 69 6.14 -3.84 2.42
CA PHE A 69 7.17 -4.45 3.26
C PHE A 69 8.52 -3.74 3.11
N PHE A 70 8.90 -3.44 1.86
CA PHE A 70 10.13 -2.77 1.52
C PHE A 70 10.24 -1.37 2.15
N THR A 71 9.15 -0.62 2.13
CA THR A 71 9.10 0.74 2.71
C THR A 71 9.01 0.74 4.23
N ALA A 72 8.33 -0.24 4.83
CA ALA A 72 8.23 -0.35 6.28
C ALA A 72 9.55 -0.81 6.92
N TYR A 73 10.14 -1.91 6.44
CA TYR A 73 11.30 -2.54 7.09
C TYR A 73 12.65 -2.13 6.48
N GLY A 74 12.63 -1.38 5.38
CA GLY A 74 13.80 -0.82 4.73
C GLY A 74 14.41 -1.72 3.64
N PHE A 75 15.48 -1.19 3.05
CA PHE A 75 16.16 -1.75 1.89
C PHE A 75 17.03 -2.95 2.29
N ASN A 76 16.45 -4.16 2.26
CA ASN A 76 17.20 -5.41 2.37
C ASN A 76 17.55 -5.94 0.98
N THR A 77 18.80 -6.32 0.74
CA THR A 77 19.27 -6.91 -0.53
C THR A 77 18.38 -8.05 -1.02
N ASN A 78 17.91 -8.91 -0.12
CA ASN A 78 17.02 -10.02 -0.47
C ASN A 78 15.65 -9.53 -0.95
N LEU A 79 15.08 -8.51 -0.31
CA LEU A 79 13.80 -7.92 -0.72
C LEU A 79 13.92 -7.19 -2.07
N ILE A 80 15.06 -6.53 -2.33
CA ILE A 80 15.35 -5.92 -3.63
C ILE A 80 15.38 -6.98 -4.71
N LEU A 81 16.14 -8.07 -4.49
CA LEU A 81 16.23 -9.17 -5.45
C LEU A 81 14.88 -9.82 -5.72
N ILE A 82 14.09 -10.12 -4.67
CA ILE A 82 12.75 -10.69 -4.81
C ILE A 82 11.84 -9.77 -5.62
N SER A 83 11.86 -8.47 -5.32
CA SER A 83 11.03 -7.47 -6.04
C SER A 83 11.45 -7.35 -7.51
N PHE A 84 12.75 -7.37 -7.78
CA PHE A 84 13.30 -7.33 -9.14
C PHE A 84 12.88 -8.57 -9.95
N PHE A 85 13.05 -9.77 -9.40
CA PHE A 85 12.61 -11.00 -10.05
C PHE A 85 11.09 -11.09 -10.23
N ALA A 86 10.31 -10.59 -9.26
CA ALA A 86 8.86 -10.52 -9.38
C ALA A 86 8.42 -9.56 -10.50
N LEU A 87 9.12 -8.43 -10.69
CA LEU A 87 8.87 -7.49 -11.78
C LEU A 87 9.22 -8.10 -13.14
N LEU A 88 10.39 -8.76 -13.25
CA LEU A 88 10.78 -9.49 -14.46
C LEU A 88 9.78 -10.60 -14.80
N PHE A 89 9.32 -11.33 -13.79
CA PHE A 89 8.30 -12.35 -13.95
C PHE A 89 6.98 -11.77 -14.46
N LEU A 90 6.53 -10.61 -13.94
CA LEU A 90 5.35 -9.91 -14.44
C LEU A 90 5.49 -9.57 -15.94
N PHE A 91 6.63 -9.01 -16.34
CA PHE A 91 6.87 -8.66 -17.75
C PHE A 91 6.88 -9.88 -18.65
N ALA A 92 7.62 -10.93 -18.28
CA ALA A 92 7.64 -12.18 -19.04
C ALA A 92 6.23 -12.77 -19.13
N PHE A 93 5.52 -12.88 -18.01
CA PHE A 93 4.18 -13.45 -17.96
C PHE A 93 3.19 -12.69 -18.86
N GLU A 94 3.18 -11.35 -18.84
CA GLU A 94 2.29 -10.56 -19.71
C GLU A 94 2.67 -10.66 -21.19
N MET A 95 3.96 -10.76 -21.53
CA MET A 95 4.38 -10.96 -22.92
C MET A 95 3.88 -12.29 -23.49
N PHE A 96 3.89 -13.37 -22.70
CA PHE A 96 3.40 -14.68 -23.15
C PHE A 96 1.88 -14.84 -23.06
N ARG A 97 1.18 -13.94 -22.35
CA ARG A 97 -0.26 -14.05 -22.13
C ARG A 97 -1.08 -13.81 -23.41
N ASN A 98 -0.52 -13.12 -24.41
CA ASN A 98 -1.14 -12.82 -25.72
C ASN A 98 -2.59 -12.27 -25.62
N LYS A 99 -2.88 -11.49 -24.56
CA LYS A 99 -4.19 -10.89 -24.31
C LYS A 99 -4.12 -9.37 -24.43
N GLY A 100 -4.72 -8.83 -25.49
CA GLY A 100 -4.71 -7.39 -25.74
C GLY A 100 -3.30 -6.83 -25.88
N SER A 101 -3.10 -5.57 -25.51
CA SER A 101 -1.78 -4.94 -25.50
C SER A 101 -1.03 -5.27 -24.21
N ALA A 102 0.07 -6.03 -24.33
CA ALA A 102 0.94 -6.35 -23.19
C ALA A 102 1.45 -5.08 -22.48
N ILE A 103 1.71 -4.00 -23.24
CA ILE A 103 2.15 -2.71 -22.70
C ILE A 103 1.04 -2.09 -21.83
N LEU A 104 -0.21 -2.07 -22.31
CA LEU A 104 -1.34 -1.54 -21.54
C LEU A 104 -1.61 -2.38 -20.29
N ASN A 105 -1.48 -3.70 -20.38
CA ASN A 105 -1.68 -4.59 -19.24
C ASN A 105 -0.64 -4.36 -18.13
N ILE A 106 0.64 -4.25 -18.52
CA ILE A 106 1.75 -3.94 -17.61
C ILE A 106 1.56 -2.55 -17.01
N ALA A 107 1.30 -1.55 -17.84
CA ALA A 107 1.07 -0.18 -17.38
C ALA A 107 -0.12 -0.10 -16.41
N GLY A 108 -1.23 -0.78 -16.70
CA GLY A 108 -2.39 -0.84 -15.81
C GLY A 108 -2.07 -1.55 -14.48
N THR A 109 -1.31 -2.64 -14.53
CA THR A 109 -0.87 -3.36 -13.32
C THR A 109 0.01 -2.48 -12.44
N LEU A 110 1.01 -1.81 -13.05
CA LEU A 110 1.90 -0.89 -12.35
C LEU A 110 1.18 0.34 -11.84
N LEU A 111 0.24 0.91 -12.60
CA LEU A 111 -0.53 2.08 -12.17
C LEU A 111 -1.36 1.77 -10.93
N GLY A 112 -1.97 0.59 -10.85
CA GLY A 112 -2.66 0.14 -9.64
C GLY A 112 -1.74 -0.20 -8.46
N ILE A 113 -0.42 -0.27 -8.66
CA ILE A 113 0.55 -0.35 -7.55
C ILE A 113 1.03 1.06 -7.18
N ILE A 114 1.61 1.76 -8.15
CA ILE A 114 2.30 3.04 -7.95
C ILE A 114 1.34 4.08 -7.37
N TYR A 115 0.10 4.17 -7.87
CA TYR A 115 -0.82 5.19 -7.38
C TYR A 115 -1.33 4.88 -5.96
N PRO A 116 -2.16 3.84 -5.72
CA PRO A 116 -2.72 3.66 -4.38
C PRO A 116 -1.68 3.15 -3.37
N VAL A 117 -0.82 2.21 -3.77
CA VAL A 117 0.08 1.52 -2.82
C VAL A 117 1.30 2.37 -2.50
N ALA A 118 1.99 2.96 -3.48
CA ALA A 118 3.23 3.70 -3.19
C ALA A 118 2.97 4.98 -2.37
N PHE A 119 1.85 5.67 -2.61
CA PHE A 119 1.48 6.83 -1.78
C PHE A 119 1.11 6.43 -0.34
N LEU A 120 0.42 5.30 -0.14
CA LEU A 120 0.17 4.78 1.21
C LEU A 120 1.46 4.26 1.87
N ALA A 121 2.38 3.70 1.10
CA ALA A 121 3.68 3.24 1.56
C ALA A 121 4.51 4.39 2.15
N ALA A 122 4.32 5.64 1.68
CA ALA A 122 4.97 6.81 2.27
C ALA A 122 4.57 7.05 3.73
N LEU A 123 3.33 6.72 4.12
CA LEU A 123 2.89 6.79 5.52
C LEU A 123 3.62 5.76 6.39
N LEU A 124 3.85 4.56 5.87
CA LEU A 124 4.65 3.53 6.55
C LEU A 124 6.11 3.96 6.66
N PHE A 125 6.68 4.50 5.59
CA PHE A 125 8.05 5.01 5.62
C PHE A 125 8.22 6.07 6.71
N LEU A 126 7.29 7.03 6.78
CA LEU A 126 7.28 8.05 7.83
C LEU A 126 7.18 7.41 9.22
N ARG A 127 6.29 6.43 9.42
CA ARG A 127 6.10 5.79 10.73
C ARG A 127 7.33 5.01 11.19
N PHE A 128 7.96 4.24 10.32
CA PHE A 128 9.02 3.29 10.70
C PHE A 128 10.44 3.83 10.53
N ASN A 129 10.65 4.90 9.77
CA ASN A 129 11.99 5.40 9.44
C ASN A 129 12.25 6.86 9.85
N ILE A 130 11.31 7.52 10.52
CA ILE A 130 11.50 8.92 10.97
C ILE A 130 12.71 9.06 11.90
N ASP A 131 12.95 8.11 12.79
CA ASP A 131 14.06 8.14 13.76
C ASP A 131 15.44 8.10 13.09
N LYS A 132 15.53 7.46 11.92
CA LYS A 132 16.76 7.42 11.11
C LYS A 132 17.05 8.76 10.44
N ILE A 133 16.01 9.55 10.16
CA ILE A 133 16.11 10.85 9.46
C ILE A 133 16.27 11.99 10.47
N LEU A 134 15.58 11.92 11.61
CA LEU A 134 15.58 12.93 12.67
C LEU A 134 16.04 12.33 14.01
N PRO A 135 17.33 11.97 14.16
CA PRO A 135 17.86 11.24 15.32
C PRO A 135 17.85 12.03 16.65
N LYS A 136 17.39 13.29 16.67
CA LYS A 136 17.42 14.17 17.85
C LYS A 136 16.06 14.55 18.41
N THR A 137 14.99 14.06 17.83
CA THR A 137 13.65 14.35 18.34
C THR A 137 13.25 13.20 19.25
N GLY A 138 13.01 13.46 20.54
CA GLY A 138 12.49 12.47 21.51
C GLY A 138 11.06 12.04 21.17
N TYR A 139 10.85 11.53 19.97
CA TYR A 139 9.61 10.97 19.49
C TYR A 139 9.44 9.60 20.13
N ASN A 140 8.35 9.45 20.86
CA ASN A 140 7.81 8.12 21.08
C ASN A 140 7.33 7.59 19.71
N PRO A 141 7.61 6.33 19.32
CA PRO A 141 7.07 5.73 18.11
C PRO A 141 5.54 5.91 17.97
N ALA A 142 4.79 6.13 19.06
CA ALA A 142 3.37 6.50 19.05
C ALA A 142 3.03 7.92 18.55
N GLY A 143 4.01 8.75 18.17
CA GLY A 143 3.79 10.15 17.79
C GLY A 143 3.52 11.08 18.98
N MET A 144 3.76 10.60 20.21
CA MET A 144 3.68 11.42 21.41
C MET A 144 4.96 12.26 21.48
N PHE A 145 4.83 13.56 21.27
CA PHE A 145 5.87 14.51 21.68
C PHE A 145 6.02 14.36 23.19
N ILE A 146 7.12 13.77 23.64
CA ILE A 146 7.47 13.78 25.05
C ILE A 146 7.93 15.22 25.31
N ILE A 147 6.99 16.06 25.76
CA ILE A 147 7.32 17.37 26.31
C ILE A 147 8.01 17.05 27.63
N THR A 148 9.35 16.98 27.61
CA THR A 148 10.19 16.91 28.82
C THR A 148 10.85 18.25 29.00
#